data_AF-A0A3S5BQX0-F1
#
_entry.id   AF-A0A3S5BQX0-F1
#
_cell.length_a   1.000
_cell.length_b   1.000
_cell.length_c   1.000
_cell.angle_alpha   90.00
_cell.angle_beta   90.00
_cell.angle_gamma   90.00
#
_symmetry.space_group_name_H-M   'P 1'
#
loop_
_entity.id
_entity.type
_entity.pdbx_description
1 polymer ?
#
loop_
_entity_poly.entity_id
_entity_poly.type
_entity_poly.pdbx_seq_one_letter_code
_entity_poly.pdbx_strand_id
1 'polypeptide(L)'
;MAFPDFRHYFTRLELCHLGPESDTLSSPSPNRTKRRWEMAKHEGEWLRNATAGGCRNFIDTFHLNPQFHVHVEDPDESDDEHMGTLIIGLMQKDMREQRREPYVIGYSIYKVMK
;
A
#
# COMPACT_ATOMS: atom_id res chain seq x y z
N MET A 1 13.18 -5.39 -26.63
CA MET A 1 13.15 -3.91 -26.62
C MET A 1 14.13 -3.42 -25.59
N ALA A 2 14.81 -2.30 -25.82
CA ALA A 2 15.64 -1.70 -24.78
C ALA A 2 14.77 -0.89 -23.81
N PHE A 3 15.25 -0.67 -22.58
CA PHE A 3 14.53 0.16 -21.60
C PHE A 3 14.23 1.59 -22.10
N PRO A 4 15.11 2.26 -22.88
CA PRO A 4 14.78 3.53 -23.51
C PRO A 4 13.56 3.46 -24.43
N ASP A 5 13.43 2.40 -25.24
CA ASP A 5 12.27 2.20 -26.12
C ASP A 5 10.99 2.01 -25.28
N PHE A 6 11.09 1.25 -24.18
CA PHE A 6 9.95 1.05 -23.28
C PHE A 6 9.44 2.37 -22.71
N ARG A 7 10.36 3.22 -22.22
CA ARG A 7 10.03 4.55 -21.73
C ARG A 7 9.48 5.47 -22.83
N HIS A 8 9.87 5.27 -24.08
CA HIS A 8 9.41 6.08 -25.20
C HIS A 8 7.99 5.71 -25.64
N TYR A 9 7.69 4.41 -25.74
CA TYR A 9 6.43 3.92 -26.30
C TYR A 9 5.34 3.61 -25.28
N PHE A 10 5.69 3.38 -24.00
CA PHE A 10 4.73 3.03 -22.96
C PHE A 10 4.66 4.11 -21.88
N THR A 11 3.44 4.47 -21.48
CA THR A 11 3.16 5.46 -20.43
C THR A 11 2.64 4.84 -19.15
N ARG A 12 2.24 3.57 -19.19
CA ARG A 12 1.61 2.85 -18.06
C ARG A 12 2.21 1.46 -17.95
N LEU A 13 2.67 1.14 -16.74
CA LEU A 13 3.11 -0.19 -16.33
C LEU A 13 2.22 -0.61 -15.16
N GLU A 14 1.59 -1.77 -15.29
CA GLU A 14 0.82 -2.39 -14.21
C GLU A 14 1.56 -3.64 -13.75
N LEU A 15 1.89 -3.69 -12.46
CA LEU A 15 2.50 -4.85 -11.84
C LEU A 15 1.50 -5.43 -10.84
N CYS A 16 1.11 -6.69 -11.05
CA CYS A 16 0.27 -7.42 -10.11
C CYS A 16 1.18 -8.27 -9.21
N HIS A 17 1.40 -7.81 -7.98
CA HIS A 17 2.10 -8.61 -6.98
C HIS A 17 1.09 -9.53 -6.28
N LEU A 18 1.31 -10.84 -6.38
CA LEU A 18 0.43 -11.87 -5.82
C LEU A 18 0.61 -12.06 -4.30
N GLY A 19 1.43 -11.23 -3.65
CA GLY A 19 1.72 -11.29 -2.22
C GLY A 19 2.96 -12.12 -1.89
N PRO A 20 3.40 -12.11 -0.62
CA PRO A 20 4.62 -12.80 -0.17
C PRO A 20 4.57 -14.33 -0.32
N GLU A 21 3.38 -14.91 -0.39
CA GLU A 21 3.14 -16.32 -0.74
C GLU A 21 3.78 -16.69 -2.09
N SER A 22 3.82 -15.74 -3.05
CA SER A 22 4.34 -15.99 -4.40
C SER A 22 5.85 -16.25 -4.44
N ASP A 23 6.62 -15.74 -3.46
CA ASP A 23 8.06 -15.99 -3.38
C ASP A 23 8.36 -17.47 -3.03
N THR A 24 7.40 -18.18 -2.44
CA THR A 24 7.53 -19.63 -2.14
C THR A 24 7.44 -20.52 -3.38
N LEU A 25 6.84 -20.02 -4.46
CA LEU A 25 6.68 -20.73 -5.74
C LEU A 25 7.91 -20.63 -6.65
N SER A 26 8.85 -19.73 -6.32
CA SER A 26 10.12 -19.60 -7.05
C SER A 26 11.16 -20.58 -6.49
N SER A 27 11.70 -21.45 -7.35
CA SER A 27 12.70 -22.46 -6.96
C SER A 27 13.79 -21.86 -6.08
N PRO A 28 14.19 -22.53 -4.98
CA PRO A 28 15.22 -22.00 -4.08
C PRO A 28 16.55 -21.90 -4.84
N SER A 29 16.93 -20.68 -5.23
CA SER A 29 18.29 -20.42 -5.68
C SER A 29 19.16 -20.21 -4.43
N PRO A 30 20.33 -20.85 -4.36
CA PRO A 30 21.19 -20.81 -3.16
C PRO A 30 21.82 -19.42 -2.90
N ASN A 31 21.67 -18.46 -3.82
CA ASN A 31 22.28 -17.13 -3.74
C ASN A 31 21.27 -15.97 -3.52
N ARG A 32 19.97 -16.23 -3.31
CA ARG A 32 19.01 -15.18 -2.93
C ARG A 32 18.91 -15.14 -1.41
N THR A 33 19.52 -14.14 -0.77
CA THR A 33 19.07 -13.68 0.55
C THR A 33 17.60 -13.35 0.42
N LYS A 34 16.73 -14.19 0.99
CA LYS A 34 15.28 -14.03 0.86
C LYS A 34 14.84 -12.84 1.71
N ARG A 35 15.00 -11.61 1.19
CA ARG A 35 14.20 -10.47 1.64
C ARG A 35 12.75 -10.86 1.39
N ARG A 36 12.03 -11.17 2.46
CA ARG A 36 10.62 -11.59 2.42
C ARG A 36 9.77 -10.38 2.71
N TRP A 37 8.73 -10.19 1.92
CA TRP A 37 7.70 -9.22 2.25
C TRP A 37 6.82 -9.77 3.37
N GLU A 38 6.38 -8.89 4.26
CA GLU A 38 5.31 -9.18 5.21
C GLU A 38 4.05 -8.46 4.76
N MET A 39 2.88 -9.10 4.93
CA MET A 39 1.60 -8.55 4.52
C MET A 39 0.62 -8.57 5.69
N ALA A 40 0.06 -7.40 6.00
CA ALA A 40 -1.09 -7.25 6.87
C ALA A 40 -2.27 -6.72 6.06
N LYS A 41 -3.47 -7.27 6.31
CA LYS A 41 -4.72 -6.85 5.67
C LYS A 41 -5.72 -6.42 6.74
N HIS A 42 -6.29 -5.23 6.55
CA HIS A 42 -7.37 -4.73 7.38
C HIS A 42 -8.62 -4.49 6.53
N GLU A 43 -9.78 -4.78 7.11
CA GLU A 43 -11.08 -4.53 6.48
C GLU A 43 -11.88 -3.59 7.38
N GLY A 44 -12.64 -2.68 6.78
CA GLY A 44 -13.41 -1.68 7.49
C GLY A 44 -14.31 -0.88 6.56
N GLU A 45 -15.00 0.12 7.12
CA GLU A 45 -15.99 0.91 6.41
C GLU A 45 -16.03 2.38 6.86
N TRP A 46 -16.53 3.24 5.98
CA TRP A 46 -16.79 4.64 6.26
C TRP A 46 -18.30 4.87 6.44
N LEU A 47 -18.71 5.03 7.70
CA LEU A 47 -20.09 5.26 8.09
C LEU A 47 -20.38 6.75 8.21
N ARG A 48 -21.47 7.20 7.58
CA ARG A 48 -21.94 8.58 7.68
C ARG A 48 -22.16 8.95 9.15
N ASN A 49 -21.72 10.14 9.54
CA ASN A 49 -21.80 10.69 10.91
C ASN A 49 -21.03 9.90 11.99
N ALA A 50 -20.16 8.97 11.58
CA ALA A 50 -19.25 8.27 12.48
C ALA A 50 -17.82 8.31 11.93
N THR A 51 -17.46 7.38 11.05
CA THR A 51 -16.09 7.23 10.54
C THR A 51 -15.84 7.92 9.21
N ALA A 52 -16.87 8.40 8.50
CA ALA A 52 -16.74 9.09 7.22
C ALA A 52 -16.23 10.54 7.36
N GLY A 53 -14.95 10.70 7.72
CA GLY A 53 -14.32 11.98 8.03
C GLY A 53 -13.89 12.84 6.83
N GLY A 54 -13.91 12.29 5.61
CA GLY A 54 -13.46 12.97 4.40
C GLY A 54 -11.93 12.98 4.22
N CYS A 55 -11.43 13.76 3.28
CA CYS A 55 -9.98 13.92 3.03
C CYS A 55 -9.37 15.06 3.88
N ARG A 56 -8.06 15.31 3.75
CA ARG A 56 -7.32 16.27 4.59
C ARG A 56 -7.83 17.71 4.51
N ASN A 57 -8.61 18.05 3.49
CA ASN A 57 -9.28 19.34 3.32
C ASN A 57 -10.40 19.56 4.35
N PHE A 58 -10.93 18.50 4.97
CA PHE A 58 -11.99 18.55 5.98
C PHE A 58 -11.39 18.35 7.38
N ILE A 59 -10.62 19.35 7.85
CA ILE A 59 -9.78 19.24 9.06
C ILE A 59 -10.60 18.83 10.31
N ASP A 60 -11.81 19.37 10.44
CA ASP A 60 -12.69 19.16 11.59
C ASP A 60 -13.21 17.73 11.70
N THR A 61 -13.21 16.96 10.60
CA THR A 61 -13.75 15.59 10.57
C THR A 61 -12.72 14.55 10.16
N PHE A 62 -11.60 14.96 9.57
CA PHE A 62 -10.60 14.05 9.00
C PHE A 62 -10.06 13.02 10.02
N HIS A 63 -9.91 13.43 11.28
CA HIS A 63 -9.41 12.59 12.36
C HIS A 63 -10.37 11.44 12.76
N LEU A 64 -11.64 11.51 12.34
CA LEU A 64 -12.65 10.46 12.58
C LEU A 64 -12.49 9.26 11.66
N ASN A 65 -11.72 9.37 10.57
CA ASN A 65 -11.42 8.23 9.72
C ASN A 65 -10.67 7.14 10.49
N PRO A 66 -10.84 5.85 10.14
CA PRO A 66 -10.05 4.77 10.74
C PRO A 66 -8.55 5.02 10.60
N GLN A 67 -7.80 4.78 11.67
CA GLN A 67 -6.35 4.99 11.73
C GLN A 67 -5.65 3.65 11.95
N PHE A 68 -4.54 3.45 11.24
CA PHE A 68 -3.73 2.25 11.32
C PHE A 68 -2.30 2.64 11.66
N HIS A 69 -1.70 1.93 12.62
CA HIS A 69 -0.31 2.11 12.98
C HIS A 69 0.53 1.02 12.31
N VAL A 70 1.63 1.42 11.69
CA VAL A 70 2.57 0.50 11.03
C VAL A 70 3.96 0.77 11.59
N HIS A 71 4.62 -0.29 12.05
CA HIS A 71 6.03 -0.27 12.38
C HIS A 71 6.81 -0.73 11.14
N VAL A 72 7.74 0.10 10.67
CA VAL A 72 8.58 -0.21 9.50
C VAL A 72 9.99 -0.41 10.02
N GLU A 73 10.49 -1.63 9.88
CA GLU A 73 11.84 -2.02 10.28
C GLU A 73 12.80 -1.93 9.09
N ASP A 74 14.04 -1.57 9.37
CA ASP A 74 15.11 -1.61 8.39
C ASP A 74 15.56 -3.06 8.19
N PRO A 75 15.42 -3.63 6.97
CA PRO A 75 15.87 -4.99 6.70
C PRO A 75 17.38 -5.11 6.45
N ASP A 76 18.09 -4.00 6.22
CA ASP A 76 19.47 -3.97 5.73
C ASP A 76 20.42 -3.37 6.77
N GLU A 77 20.87 -4.18 7.73
CA GLU A 77 21.87 -3.79 8.74
C GLU A 77 23.24 -3.32 8.17
N SER A 78 23.44 -3.46 6.85
CA SER A 78 24.67 -3.07 6.16
C SER A 78 24.68 -1.65 5.59
N ASP A 79 23.53 -0.97 5.56
CA ASP A 79 23.46 0.43 5.15
C ASP A 79 23.21 1.35 6.35
N ASP A 80 23.63 2.61 6.23
CA ASP A 80 23.45 3.61 7.29
C ASP A 80 22.09 4.33 7.17
N GLU A 81 21.21 3.91 6.25
CA GLU A 81 20.02 4.67 5.90
C GLU A 81 18.90 4.50 6.94
N HIS A 82 18.86 3.41 7.72
CA HIS A 82 17.84 3.16 8.76
C HIS A 82 16.41 3.26 8.22
N MET A 83 16.18 2.80 6.98
CA MET A 83 14.93 2.95 6.24
C MET A 83 14.37 1.57 5.84
N GLY A 84 13.05 1.40 5.99
CA GLY A 84 12.34 0.25 5.42
C GLY A 84 11.39 0.65 4.30
N THR A 85 11.10 -0.28 3.41
CA THR A 85 10.15 -0.07 2.31
C THR A 85 8.75 -0.56 2.70
N LEU A 86 7.74 0.31 2.54
CA LEU A 86 6.33 -0.01 2.79
C LEU A 86 5.50 0.19 1.52
N ILE A 87 4.66 -0.80 1.19
CA ILE A 87 3.67 -0.72 0.11
C ILE A 87 2.27 -0.72 0.73
N ILE A 88 1.47 0.32 0.46
CA ILE A 88 0.10 0.44 0.97
C ILE A 88 -0.89 0.40 -0.19
N GLY A 89 -1.78 -0.59 -0.18
CA GLY A 89 -2.94 -0.69 -1.07
C GLY A 89 -4.24 -0.38 -0.33
N LEU A 90 -5.00 0.60 -0.83
CA LEU A 90 -6.35 0.90 -0.36
C LEU A 90 -7.36 0.54 -1.45
N MET A 91 -8.32 -0.33 -1.13
CA MET A 91 -9.31 -0.83 -2.07
C MET A 91 -10.72 -0.65 -1.53
N GLN A 92 -11.62 -0.16 -2.39
CA GLN A 92 -13.04 -0.10 -2.13
C GLN A 92 -13.74 -1.38 -2.62
N LYS A 93 -14.68 -1.89 -1.83
CA LYS A 93 -15.42 -3.13 -2.12
C LYS A 93 -16.80 -2.84 -2.68
N ASP A 94 -17.35 -3.82 -3.38
CA ASP A 94 -18.78 -3.93 -3.76
C ASP A 94 -19.37 -2.81 -4.62
N MET A 95 -18.55 -1.88 -5.15
CA MET A 95 -19.02 -0.75 -5.97
C MET A 95 -19.80 -1.19 -7.22
N ARG A 96 -19.37 -2.28 -7.86
CA ARG A 96 -20.06 -2.85 -9.03
C ARG A 96 -21.42 -3.44 -8.67
N GLU A 97 -21.48 -4.18 -7.56
CA GLU A 97 -22.71 -4.80 -7.08
C GLU A 97 -23.74 -3.74 -6.66
N GLN A 98 -23.29 -2.70 -5.97
CA GLN A 98 -24.12 -1.58 -5.56
C GLN A 98 -24.49 -0.64 -6.73
N ARG A 99 -23.95 -0.87 -7.93
CA ARG A 99 -24.10 0.00 -9.12
C ARG A 99 -23.75 1.46 -8.82
N ARG A 100 -22.71 1.68 -8.00
CA ARG A 100 -22.22 3.01 -7.62
C ARG A 100 -20.91 3.28 -8.33
N GLU A 101 -20.70 4.55 -8.67
CA GLU A 101 -19.39 4.98 -9.11
C GLU A 101 -18.38 4.88 -7.96
N PRO A 102 -17.13 4.48 -8.25
CA PRO A 102 -16.09 4.42 -7.23
C PRO A 102 -15.88 5.79 -6.58
N TYR A 103 -15.74 5.81 -5.26
CA TYR A 103 -15.37 7.03 -4.56
C TYR A 103 -13.91 7.41 -4.87
N VAL A 104 -13.63 8.71 -4.84
CA VAL A 104 -12.25 9.22 -4.81
C VAL A 104 -11.69 8.89 -3.43
N ILE A 105 -10.76 7.92 -3.40
CA ILE A 105 -10.13 7.43 -2.16
C ILE A 105 -8.64 7.73 -2.17
N GLY A 106 -8.09 7.83 -0.97
CA GLY A 106 -6.67 8.05 -0.73
C GLY A 106 -6.38 7.94 0.76
N TYR A 107 -5.10 8.01 1.11
CA TYR A 107 -4.64 7.98 2.50
C TYR A 107 -3.56 9.04 2.71
N SER A 108 -3.28 9.33 3.99
CA SER A 108 -2.18 10.18 4.40
C SER A 108 -1.37 9.45 5.47
N ILE A 109 -0.05 9.49 5.34
CA ILE A 109 0.87 8.83 6.26
C ILE A 109 1.49 9.90 7.15
N TYR A 110 1.47 9.67 8.46
CA TYR A 110 2.06 10.56 9.44
C TYR A 110 3.11 9.81 10.24
N LYS A 111 4.25 10.46 10.47
CA LYS A 111 5.23 9.97 11.43
C LYS A 111 4.69 10.23 12.84
N VAL A 112 4.56 9.16 13.63
CA VAL A 112 4.21 9.27 15.05
C VAL A 112 5.43 9.79 15.82
N MET A 113 5.27 10.87 16.57
CA MET A 113 6.31 11.34 17.49
C MET A 113 6.27 10.44 18.73
N LYS A 114 7.43 9.87 19.09
CA LYS A 114 7.63 9.22 20.40
C LYS A 114 7.94 10.27 21.46
#